data_AF-A0A0S4XN66-F1
#
_entry.id   AF-A0A0S4XN66-F1
#
_cell.length_a   1.000
_cell.length_b   1.000
_cell.length_c   1.000
_cell.angle_alpha   90.00
_cell.angle_beta   90.00
_cell.angle_gamma   90.00
#
_symmetry.space_group_name_H-M   'P 1'
#
loop_
_entity.id
_entity.type
_entity.pdbx_description
1 polymer ?
#
loop_
_entity_poly.entity_id
_entity_poly.type
_entity_poly.pdbx_seq_one_letter_code
_entity_poly.pdbx_strand_id
1 'polypeptide(L)'
;MKNLLFFGALPLVLYPFIAIASLMSLASPITGEEPILLVIVARAFQIASLMYPLVYFTSLARATSKRKEDEEIAIKIASIPLWFLMILGALLLLWIIVEKLFN
;
A
#
# COMPACT_ATOMS: atom_id res chain seq x y z
N MET A 1 -16.19 -8.74 -9.52
CA MET A 1 -16.08 -7.64 -8.52
C MET A 1 -15.84 -8.12 -7.08
N LYS A 2 -16.75 -8.91 -6.48
CA LYS A 2 -16.64 -9.32 -5.05
C LYS A 2 -15.31 -9.99 -4.69
N ASN A 3 -14.80 -10.88 -5.53
CA ASN A 3 -13.53 -11.57 -5.30
C ASN A 3 -12.34 -10.58 -5.27
N LEU A 4 -12.35 -9.53 -6.09
CA LEU A 4 -11.26 -8.54 -6.15
C LEU A 4 -11.18 -7.73 -4.85
N LEU A 5 -12.33 -7.29 -4.35
CA LEU A 5 -12.42 -6.60 -3.07
C LEU A 5 -12.06 -7.53 -1.92
N PHE A 6 -12.45 -8.81 -1.96
CA PHE A 6 -12.05 -9.80 -0.96
C PHE A 6 -10.52 -9.95 -0.88
N PHE A 7 -9.84 -10.12 -2.02
CA PHE A 7 -8.36 -10.19 -2.03
C PHE A 7 -7.72 -8.87 -1.59
N GLY A 8 -8.30 -7.73 -1.95
CA GLY A 8 -7.89 -6.42 -1.44
C GLY A 8 -8.21 -6.20 0.05
N ALA A 9 -9.03 -7.02 0.69
CA ALA A 9 -9.30 -6.90 2.11
C ALA A 9 -8.25 -7.64 2.96
N LEU A 10 -7.55 -8.63 2.38
CA LEU A 10 -6.63 -9.50 3.12
C LEU A 10 -5.58 -8.72 3.94
N PRO A 11 -4.91 -7.70 3.38
CA PRO A 11 -3.90 -6.96 4.15
C PRO A 11 -4.50 -6.13 5.29
N LEU A 12 -5.80 -5.81 5.24
CA LEU A 12 -6.47 -5.07 6.32
C LEU A 12 -6.54 -5.87 7.62
N VAL A 13 -6.50 -7.21 7.55
CA VAL A 13 -6.44 -8.07 8.74
C VAL A 13 -5.16 -7.83 9.52
N LEU A 14 -4.05 -7.61 8.82
CA LEU A 14 -2.73 -7.34 9.41
C LEU A 14 -2.43 -5.84 9.53
N TYR A 15 -3.32 -4.97 9.03
CA TYR A 15 -3.08 -3.55 8.94
C TYR A 15 -2.75 -2.87 10.27
N PRO A 16 -3.39 -3.19 11.42
CA PRO A 16 -3.01 -2.58 12.70
C PRO A 16 -1.51 -2.73 13.00
N PHE A 17 -0.94 -3.91 12.72
CA PHE A 17 0.49 -4.17 12.91
C PHE A 17 1.34 -3.42 11.88
N ILE A 18 0.93 -3.41 10.62
CA ILE A 18 1.63 -2.70 9.53
C ILE A 18 1.65 -1.19 9.80
N ALA A 19 0.54 -0.63 10.28
CA ALA A 19 0.40 0.78 10.59
C ALA A 19 1.32 1.18 11.76
N ILE A 20 1.30 0.40 12.85
CA ILE A 20 2.20 0.63 13.99
C ILE A 20 3.66 0.55 13.53
N ALA A 21 4.05 -0.49 12.80
CA ALA A 21 5.42 -0.64 12.31
C ALA A 21 5.83 0.53 11.40
N SER A 22 4.96 0.93 10.47
CA SER A 22 5.21 2.06 9.56
C SER A 22 5.35 3.38 10.31
N LEU A 23 4.50 3.63 11.32
CA LEU A 23 4.58 4.83 12.15
C LEU A 23 5.84 4.86 13.03
N MET A 24 6.20 3.72 13.63
CA MET A 24 7.43 3.61 14.43
C MET A 24 8.66 3.86 13.57
N SER A 25 8.73 3.25 12.38
CA SER A 25 9.84 3.52 11.46
C SER A 25 9.82 4.96 10.95
N LEU A 26 8.65 5.56 10.72
CA LEU A 26 8.51 6.98 10.37
C LEU A 26 9.03 7.93 11.45
N ALA A 27 8.80 7.58 12.72
CA ALA A 27 9.28 8.35 13.87
C ALA A 27 10.78 8.18 14.15
N SER A 28 11.44 7.19 13.54
CA SER A 28 12.89 7.00 13.70
C SER A 28 13.65 8.21 13.16
N PRO A 29 14.61 8.78 13.93
CA PRO A 29 15.45 9.86 13.47
C PRO A 29 16.33 9.39 12.29
N ILE A 30 16.61 10.31 11.38
CA ILE A 30 17.58 10.13 10.29
C ILE A 30 18.89 10.71 10.81
N THR A 31 19.95 9.90 10.90
CA THR A 31 21.24 10.35 11.44
C THR A 31 22.07 11.14 10.43
N GLY A 32 21.72 11.03 9.14
CA GLY A 32 22.43 11.68 8.04
C GLY A 32 23.61 10.86 7.52
N GLU A 33 23.87 9.70 8.14
CA GLU A 33 24.84 8.72 7.67
C GLU A 33 24.22 7.76 6.65
N GLU A 34 22.89 7.72 6.56
CA GLU A 34 22.18 6.82 5.67
C GLU A 34 22.18 7.32 4.21
N PRO A 35 22.32 6.43 3.21
CA PRO A 35 22.14 6.78 1.82
C PRO A 35 20.76 7.38 1.55
N ILE A 36 20.71 8.53 0.88
CA ILE A 36 19.45 9.26 0.64
C ILE A 36 18.42 8.42 -0.13
N LEU A 37 18.87 7.56 -1.04
CA LEU A 37 18.00 6.65 -1.79
C LEU A 37 17.31 5.64 -0.88
N LEU A 38 18.03 5.09 0.10
CA LEU A 38 17.48 4.15 1.08
C LEU A 38 16.38 4.83 1.92
N VAL A 39 16.65 6.05 2.39
CA VAL A 39 15.68 6.84 3.17
C VAL A 39 14.42 7.11 2.34
N ILE A 40 14.56 7.55 1.09
CA ILE A 40 13.42 7.86 0.22
C ILE A 40 12.55 6.63 -0.01
N VAL A 41 13.15 5.49 -0.37
CA VAL A 41 12.39 4.27 -0.68
C VAL A 41 11.70 3.72 0.56
N ALA A 42 12.38 3.69 1.71
CA ALA A 42 11.79 3.25 2.98
C ALA A 42 10.60 4.13 3.40
N ARG A 43 10.77 5.46 3.33
CA ARG A 43 9.70 6.43 3.65
C ARG A 43 8.52 6.31 2.69
N ALA A 44 8.79 6.14 1.38
CA ALA A 44 7.74 5.93 0.38
C ALA A 44 6.92 4.68 0.67
N PHE A 45 7.56 3.55 1.01
CA PHE A 45 6.86 2.33 1.40
C PHE A 45 6.00 2.53 2.66
N GLN A 46 6.55 3.17 3.70
CA GLN A 46 5.84 3.41 4.97
C GLN A 46 4.59 4.29 4.76
N ILE A 47 4.73 5.40 4.04
CA ILE A 47 3.61 6.31 3.74
C ILE A 47 2.56 5.61 2.87
N ALA A 48 2.98 4.92 1.81
CA ALA A 48 2.07 4.18 0.95
C ALA A 48 1.31 3.10 1.72
N SER A 49 1.97 2.42 2.66
CA SER A 49 1.34 1.40 3.51
C SER A 49 0.24 2.01 4.38
N LEU A 50 0.48 3.18 4.98
CA LEU A 50 -0.52 3.91 5.76
C LEU A 50 -1.70 4.43 4.91
N MET A 51 -1.48 4.71 3.63
CA MET A 51 -2.55 5.11 2.71
C MET A 51 -3.44 3.95 2.29
N TYR A 52 -3.02 2.70 2.49
CA TYR A 52 -3.72 1.53 1.95
C TYR A 52 -5.20 1.42 2.37
N PRO A 53 -5.59 1.61 3.64
CA PRO A 53 -7.01 1.53 4.01
C PRO A 53 -7.84 2.60 3.31
N LEU A 54 -7.30 3.80 3.12
CA LEU A 54 -7.99 4.87 2.41
C LEU A 54 -8.25 4.43 0.95
N VAL A 55 -7.24 3.87 0.28
CA VAL A 55 -7.38 3.34 -1.09
C VAL A 55 -8.41 2.22 -1.14
N TYR A 56 -8.40 1.30 -0.18
CA TYR A 56 -9.36 0.20 -0.13
C TYR A 56 -10.79 0.69 0.11
N PHE A 57 -11.03 1.49 1.16
CA PHE A 57 -12.38 1.93 1.53
C PHE A 57 -12.99 2.87 0.49
N THR A 58 -12.19 3.74 -0.13
CA THR A 58 -12.67 4.58 -1.23
C THR A 58 -13.03 3.75 -2.47
N SER A 59 -12.23 2.73 -2.79
CA SER A 59 -12.53 1.80 -3.88
C SER A 59 -13.78 0.96 -3.61
N LEU A 60 -13.93 0.46 -2.37
CA LEU A 60 -15.11 -0.27 -1.92
C LEU A 60 -16.37 0.58 -2.07
N ALA A 61 -16.39 1.77 -1.46
CA ALA A 61 -17.55 2.67 -1.49
C ALA A 61 -17.94 3.06 -2.91
N ARG A 62 -16.96 3.38 -3.77
CA ARG A 62 -17.22 3.74 -5.17
C ARG A 62 -17.70 2.54 -5.98
N ALA A 63 -17.12 1.36 -5.80
CA ALA A 63 -17.52 0.16 -6.53
C ALA A 63 -18.93 -0.31 -6.14
N THR A 64 -19.32 -0.24 -4.86
CA THR A 64 -20.65 -0.63 -4.39
C THR A 64 -21.74 0.38 -4.74
N SER A 65 -21.38 1.62 -5.05
CA SER A 65 -22.33 2.68 -5.45
C SER A 65 -22.68 2.65 -6.94
N LYS A 66 -22.04 1.79 -7.73
CA LYS A 66 -22.30 1.68 -9.18
C LYS A 66 -23.51 0.80 -9.49
N ARG A 67 -24.27 1.18 -10.52
CA ARG A 67 -25.42 0.41 -11.02
C ARG A 67 -24.93 -0.79 -11.83
N LYS A 68 -25.81 -1.78 -12.06
CA LYS A 68 -25.48 -2.99 -12.84
C LYS A 68 -25.03 -2.68 -14.27
N GLU A 69 -25.53 -1.61 -14.88
CA GLU A 69 -25.15 -1.16 -16.23
C GLU A 69 -23.69 -0.65 -16.29
N ASP A 70 -23.10 -0.27 -15.16
CA ASP A 70 -21.72 0.22 -15.03
C ASP A 70 -20.76 -0.87 -14.51
N GLU A 71 -21.08 -2.15 -14.70
CA GLU A 71 -20.34 -3.26 -14.08
C GLU A 71 -18.85 -3.26 -14.46
N GLU A 72 -18.50 -2.88 -15.69
CA GLU A 72 -17.11 -2.76 -16.13
C GLU A 72 -16.34 -1.71 -15.31
N ILE A 73 -16.97 -0.55 -15.08
CA ILE A 73 -16.39 0.54 -14.27
C ILE A 73 -16.25 0.09 -12.82
N ALA A 74 -17.25 -0.60 -12.29
CA ALA A 74 -17.20 -1.14 -10.93
C ALA A 74 -16.06 -2.16 -10.74
N ILE A 75 -15.81 -3.01 -11.75
CA ILE A 75 -14.69 -3.96 -11.76
C ILE A 75 -13.34 -3.21 -11.81
N LYS A 76 -13.22 -2.18 -12.66
CA LYS A 76 -12.00 -1.35 -12.75
C LYS A 76 -11.70 -0.64 -11.42
N ILE A 77 -12.72 -0.11 -10.74
CA ILE A 77 -12.55 0.50 -9.42
C ILE A 77 -12.16 -0.55 -8.38
N ALA A 78 -12.80 -1.73 -8.41
CA ALA A 78 -12.50 -2.81 -7.47
C ALA A 78 -11.10 -3.42 -7.64
N SER A 79 -10.42 -3.20 -8.77
CA SER A 79 -9.04 -3.66 -8.98
C SER A 79 -7.98 -2.66 -8.49
N ILE A 80 -8.34 -1.41 -8.20
CA ILE A 80 -7.42 -0.37 -7.69
C ILE A 80 -6.62 -0.85 -6.46
N PRO A 81 -7.24 -1.47 -5.42
CA PRO A 81 -6.49 -1.93 -4.26
C PRO A 81 -5.45 -3.00 -4.61
N LEU A 82 -5.70 -3.84 -5.61
CA LEU A 82 -4.77 -4.88 -6.05
C LEU A 82 -3.57 -4.27 -6.79
N TRP A 83 -3.80 -3.29 -7.65
CA TRP A 83 -2.72 -2.52 -8.28
C TRP A 83 -1.87 -1.79 -7.24
N PHE A 84 -2.52 -1.20 -6.24
CA PHE A 84 -1.81 -0.55 -5.14
C PHE A 84 -0.95 -1.53 -4.33
N LEU A 85 -1.44 -2.76 -4.09
CA LEU A 85 -0.65 -3.81 -3.46
C LEU A 85 0.56 -4.24 -4.29
N MET A 86 0.45 -4.30 -5.61
CA MET A 86 1.60 -4.58 -6.48
C MET A 86 2.65 -3.48 -6.38
N ILE A 87 2.24 -2.21 -6.31
CA ILE A 87 3.15 -1.07 -6.08
C ILE A 87 3.81 -1.17 -4.71
N LEU A 88 3.06 -1.49 -3.65
CA LEU A 88 3.62 -1.72 -2.31
C LEU A 88 4.63 -2.86 -2.30
N GLY A 89 4.32 -3.98 -2.97
CA GLY A 89 5.24 -5.10 -3.11
C GLY A 89 6.52 -4.71 -3.85
N ALA A 90 6.41 -3.93 -4.94
CA ALA A 90 7.56 -3.41 -5.66
C ALA A 90 8.41 -2.46 -4.80
N LEU A 91 7.78 -1.57 -4.04
CA LEU A 91 8.48 -0.68 -3.10
C LEU A 91 9.20 -1.45 -1.99
N LEU A 92 8.58 -2.49 -1.45
CA LEU A 92 9.21 -3.36 -0.45
C LEU A 92 10.44 -4.08 -1.02
N LEU A 93 10.31 -4.66 -2.21
CA LEU A 93 11.44 -5.31 -2.89
C LEU A 93 12.56 -4.32 -3.20
N LEU A 94 12.20 -3.13 -3.68
CA LEU A 94 13.17 -2.07 -3.94
C LEU A 94 13.89 -1.66 -2.65
N TRP A 95 13.17 -1.52 -1.54
CA TRP A 95 13.78 -1.24 -0.24
C TRP A 95 14.81 -2.31 0.12
N ILE A 96 14.42 -3.59 0.10
CA ILE A 96 15.31 -4.72 0.44
C ILE A 96 16.57 -4.74 -0.45
N ILE A 97 16.41 -4.47 -1.75
CA ILE A 97 17.55 -4.42 -2.69
C ILE A 97 18.47 -3.26 -2.34
N VAL A 98 17.91 -2.06 -2.15
CA VAL A 98 18.68 -0.86 -1.83
C VAL A 98 19.41 -1.02 -0.49
N GLU A 99 18.74 -1.58 0.52
CA GLU A 99 19.34 -1.87 1.83
C GLU A 99 20.53 -2.81 1.72
N LYS A 100 20.45 -3.85 0.87
CA LYS A 100 21.56 -4.77 0.61
C LYS A 100 22.72 -4.18 -0.19
N LEU A 101 22.49 -3.09 -0.93
CA LEU A 101 23.54 -2.43 -1.72
C LEU A 101 24.39 -1.48 -0.88
N PHE A 102 23.87 -1.04 0.27
CA PHE A 102 24.51 -0.03 1.11
C PHE A 102 24.91 -0.54 2.52
N ASN A 103 24.61 -1.80 2.84
CA ASN A 103 25.18 -2.55 3.96
C ASN A 103 26.31 -3.47 3.46
#